data_AF-A0A7W1FEE0-F1
#
_entry.id   AF-A0A7W1FEE0-F1
#
_cell.length_a   1.000
_cell.length_b   1.000
_cell.length_c   1.000
_cell.angle_alpha   90.00
_cell.angle_beta   90.00
_cell.angle_gamma   90.00
#
_symmetry.space_group_name_H-M   'P 1'
#
loop_
_entity.id
_entity.type
_entity.pdbx_description
1 polymer ?
#
loop_
_entity_poly.entity_id
_entity_poly.type
_entity_poly.pdbx_seq_one_letter_code
_entity_poly.pdbx_strand_id
1 'polypeptide(L)'
;MVTTFYPPYNFGGDGMYVYRLSNELARRGHRVDVFHCGDAYALLQISGVKGDYPNHPNVTVNRLKSRAGFLSPLLTQQTGVPFFKKELKNSLESGEYDVIHYHNMS
;
A
#
# COMPACT_ATOMS: atom_id res chain seq x y z
N MET A 1 7.53 -1.79 -1.60
CA MET A 1 6.54 -2.59 -0.85
C MET A 1 5.19 -2.47 -1.53
N VAL A 2 4.51 -3.57 -1.79
CA VAL A 2 3.14 -3.59 -2.35
C VAL A 2 2.25 -4.31 -1.35
N THR A 3 1.24 -3.61 -0.81
CA THR A 3 0.39 -4.16 0.25
C THR A 3 -1.05 -3.65 0.17
N THR A 4 -2.02 -4.37 0.71
CA THR A 4 -3.39 -3.86 0.83
C THR A 4 -3.49 -2.76 1.89
N PHE A 5 -2.84 -2.93 3.05
CA PHE A 5 -2.99 -2.06 4.21
C PHE A 5 -1.67 -1.44 4.65
N TYR A 6 -1.70 -0.14 4.91
CA TYR A 6 -0.56 0.61 5.43
C TYR A 6 -1.05 1.76 6.30
N PRO A 7 -0.43 2.02 7.47
CA PRO A 7 -0.86 3.10 8.34
C PRO A 7 -0.95 4.46 7.64
N PRO A 8 -1.97 5.28 7.96
CA PRO A 8 -3.00 5.02 8.96
C PRO A 8 -4.19 4.19 8.44
N TYR A 9 -4.12 3.70 7.18
CA TYR A 9 -5.13 2.87 6.51
C TYR A 9 -4.89 1.37 6.76
N ASN A 10 -4.88 0.96 8.03
CA ASN A 10 -4.69 -0.44 8.43
C ASN A 10 -5.56 -0.85 9.61
N PHE A 11 -5.68 -2.17 9.81
CA PHE A 11 -6.52 -2.78 10.86
C PHE A 11 -5.73 -3.43 11.99
N GLY A 12 -4.40 -3.53 11.88
CA GLY A 12 -3.60 -4.19 12.91
C GLY A 12 -2.19 -4.58 12.46
N GLY A 13 -1.76 -5.75 12.93
CA GLY A 13 -0.37 -6.21 12.89
C GLY A 13 0.25 -6.31 11.49
N ASP A 14 -0.55 -6.68 10.49
CA ASP A 14 -0.14 -6.75 9.09
C ASP A 14 0.38 -5.39 8.57
N GLY A 15 -0.47 -4.36 8.56
CA GLY A 15 -0.05 -3.02 8.15
C GLY A 15 1.07 -2.44 9.04
N MET A 16 1.08 -2.77 10.33
CA MET A 16 2.16 -2.35 11.23
C MET A 16 3.50 -3.02 10.94
N TYR A 17 3.49 -4.28 10.51
CA TYR A 17 4.68 -4.99 10.08
C TYR A 17 5.31 -4.30 8.86
N VAL A 18 4.50 -4.02 7.82
CA VAL A 18 4.98 -3.33 6.62
C VAL A 18 5.50 -1.94 6.96
N TYR A 19 4.81 -1.20 7.83
CA TYR A 19 5.26 0.11 8.31
C TYR A 19 6.63 0.05 8.97
N ARG A 20 6.81 -0.84 9.95
CA ARG A 20 8.09 -0.99 10.67
C ARG A 20 9.20 -1.44 9.74
N LEU A 21 8.94 -2.44 8.90
CA LEU A 21 9.93 -2.93 7.93
C LEU A 21 10.37 -1.84 6.95
N SER A 22 9.42 -1.07 6.40
CA SER A 22 9.72 0.01 5.44
C SER A 22 10.62 1.07 6.06
N ASN A 23 10.28 1.53 7.27
CA ASN A 23 11.05 2.55 7.97
C ASN A 23 12.44 2.04 8.38
N GLU A 24 12.55 0.76 8.74
CA GLU A 24 13.81 0.15 9.19
C GLU A 24 14.75 -0.14 8.01
N LEU A 25 14.21 -0.46 6.82
CA LEU A 25 14.97 -0.46 5.56
C LEU A 25 15.44 0.94 5.21
N ALA A 26 14.56 1.94 5.31
CA ALA A 26 14.88 3.32 5.01
C ALA A 26 15.99 3.88 5.92
N ARG A 27 15.96 3.54 7.21
CA ARG A 27 17.01 3.86 8.19
C ARG A 27 18.38 3.26 7.85
N ARG A 28 18.41 2.11 7.13
CA ARG A 28 19.64 1.49 6.61
C ARG A 28 20.14 2.11 5.30
N GLY A 29 19.48 3.15 4.81
CA GLY A 29 19.89 3.87 3.60
C GLY A 29 19.15 3.46 2.33
N HIS A 30 18.16 2.57 2.42
CA HIS A 30 17.36 2.20 1.25
C HIS A 30 16.30 3.28 0.94
N ARG A 31 16.00 3.47 -0.34
CA ARG A 31 14.80 4.18 -0.78
C ARG A 31 13.65 3.17 -0.84
N VAL A 32 12.52 3.50 -0.22
CA VAL A 32 11.39 2.59 -0.11
C VAL A 32 10.12 3.27 -0.60
N ASP A 33 9.58 2.78 -1.71
CA ASP A 33 8.25 3.15 -2.17
C ASP A 33 7.22 2.13 -1.63
N VAL A 34 6.19 2.62 -0.95
CA VAL A 34 5.10 1.82 -0.41
C VAL A 34 3.83 2.09 -1.18
N PHE A 35 3.28 1.08 -1.84
CA PHE A 35 2.00 1.16 -2.51
C PHE A 35 0.92 0.49 -1.67
N HIS A 36 -0.16 1.20 -1.37
CA HIS A 36 -1.28 0.64 -0.61
C HIS A 36 -2.66 1.03 -1.15
N CYS A 37 -3.69 0.23 -0.87
CA CYS A 37 -5.04 0.43 -1.37
C CYS A 37 -5.87 1.28 -0.39
N GLY A 38 -6.09 2.56 -0.72
CA GLY A 38 -6.94 3.43 0.11
C GLY A 38 -8.42 3.00 0.12
N ASP A 39 -8.89 2.42 -1.00
CA ASP A 39 -10.29 2.02 -1.16
C ASP A 39 -10.65 0.79 -0.32
N ALA A 40 -9.71 -0.15 -0.14
CA ALA A 40 -9.91 -1.35 0.67
C ALA A 40 -10.15 -1.01 2.14
N TYR A 41 -9.42 -0.03 2.68
CA TYR A 41 -9.66 0.45 4.03
C TYR A 41 -11.02 1.15 4.16
N ALA A 42 -11.37 2.02 3.22
CA ALA A 42 -12.63 2.77 3.25
C ALA A 42 -13.87 1.87 3.16
N LEU A 43 -13.77 0.73 2.48
CA LEU A 43 -14.83 -0.29 2.43
C LEU A 43 -15.14 -0.88 3.81
N LEU A 44 -14.10 -1.09 4.62
CA LEU A 44 -14.21 -1.79 5.91
C LEU A 44 -14.36 -0.83 7.09
N GLN A 45 -13.91 0.43 6.96
CA GLN A 45 -13.92 1.43 8.05
C GLN A 45 -14.45 2.79 7.58
N ILE A 46 -15.69 3.09 7.93
CA ILE A 46 -16.35 4.36 7.60
C ILE A 46 -15.87 5.50 8.51
N SER A 47 -15.42 5.19 9.73
CA SER A 47 -15.09 6.16 10.79
C SER A 47 -13.82 6.99 10.53
N GLY A 48 -13.16 6.81 9.39
CA GLY A 48 -11.90 7.47 9.05
C GLY A 48 -10.68 6.86 9.73
N VAL A 49 -9.50 7.33 9.29
CA VAL A 49 -8.20 6.90 9.80
C VAL A 49 -7.86 7.59 11.12
N LYS A 50 -7.11 6.91 12.00
CA LYS A 50 -6.70 7.45 13.31
C LYS A 50 -5.19 7.33 13.50
N GLY A 51 -4.62 8.32 14.17
CA GLY A 51 -3.21 8.35 14.55
C GLY A 51 -2.31 9.00 13.51
N ASP A 52 -1.17 9.47 14.00
CA ASP A 52 -0.07 9.95 13.17
C ASP A 52 0.97 8.83 13.01
N TYR A 53 1.44 8.63 11.79
CA TYR A 53 2.41 7.60 11.43
C TYR A 53 3.51 8.25 10.58
N PRO A 54 4.38 9.05 11.23
CA PRO A 54 5.47 9.70 10.52
C PRO A 54 6.36 8.62 9.89
N ASN A 55 6.77 8.86 8.66
CA ASN A 55 7.67 7.99 7.94
C ASN A 55 9.07 8.61 7.89
N HIS A 56 10.06 7.74 7.83
CA HIS A 56 11.43 8.12 7.54
C HIS A 56 11.49 8.87 6.19
N PRO A 57 12.36 9.88 6.02
CA PRO A 57 12.42 10.68 4.79
C PRO A 57 12.62 9.88 3.49
N ASN A 58 13.26 8.71 3.57
CA ASN A 58 13.47 7.81 2.44
C ASN A 58 12.29 6.86 2.14
N VAL A 59 11.15 7.02 2.83
CA VAL A 59 9.93 6.26 2.58
C VAL A 59 8.92 7.16 1.88
N THR A 60 8.53 6.79 0.67
CA THR A 60 7.46 7.45 -0.08
C THR A 60 6.22 6.57 -0.08
N VAL A 61 5.09 7.11 0.40
CA VAL A 61 3.83 6.37 0.50
C VAL A 61 2.90 6.77 -0.64
N ASN A 62 2.62 5.81 -1.51
CA ASN A 62 1.78 5.94 -2.69
C ASN A 62 0.41 5.29 -2.43
N ARG A 63 -0.58 6.12 -2.07
CA ARG A 63 -1.95 5.66 -1.86
C ARG A 63 -2.67 5.48 -3.20
N LEU A 64 -2.94 4.24 -3.56
CA LEU A 64 -3.71 3.88 -4.73
C LEU A 64 -5.21 4.09 -4.47
N LYS A 65 -5.81 5.00 -5.23
CA LYS A 65 -7.26 5.25 -5.26
C LYS A 65 -7.84 5.01 -6.65
N SER A 66 -8.94 4.29 -6.72
CA SER A 66 -9.70 4.07 -7.95
C SER A 66 -10.93 4.98 -8.01
N ARG A 67 -11.28 5.44 -9.21
CA ARG A 67 -12.58 6.10 -9.45
C ARG A 67 -13.78 5.17 -9.21
N ALA A 68 -13.56 3.85 -9.24
CA ALA A 68 -14.58 2.85 -8.96
C ALA A 68 -14.78 2.57 -7.44
N GLY A 69 -14.02 3.24 -6.56
CA GLY A 69 -14.15 3.09 -5.11
C GLY A 69 -14.08 1.61 -4.67
N PHE A 70 -15.09 1.17 -3.90
CA PHE A 70 -15.16 -0.19 -3.34
C PHE A 70 -15.25 -1.32 -4.38
N LEU A 71 -15.65 -1.03 -5.62
CA LEU A 71 -15.70 -2.05 -6.68
C LEU A 71 -14.30 -2.52 -7.08
N SER A 72 -13.27 -1.68 -6.90
CA SER A 72 -11.88 -2.03 -7.21
C SER A 72 -11.33 -3.15 -6.31
N PRO A 73 -11.37 -3.07 -4.96
CA PRO A 73 -10.91 -4.16 -4.11
C PRO A 73 -11.79 -5.41 -4.24
N LEU A 74 -13.10 -5.28 -4.42
CA LEU A 74 -13.98 -6.46 -4.59
C LEU A 74 -13.62 -7.25 -5.86
N LEU A 75 -13.43 -6.59 -7.00
CA LEU A 75 -13.03 -7.26 -8.23
C LEU A 75 -11.63 -7.86 -8.12
N THR A 76 -10.71 -7.18 -7.44
CA THR A 76 -9.34 -7.70 -7.23
C THR A 76 -9.38 -8.98 -6.41
N GLN A 77 -10.15 -9.00 -5.32
CA GLN A 77 -10.34 -10.19 -4.48
C GLN A 77 -10.90 -11.37 -5.28
N GLN A 78 -11.92 -11.13 -6.12
CA GLN A 78 -12.62 -12.21 -6.83
C GLN A 78 -11.91 -12.70 -8.08
N THR A 79 -11.11 -11.84 -8.72
CA THR A 79 -10.44 -12.18 -9.99
C THR A 79 -8.95 -12.44 -9.84
N GLY A 80 -8.33 -12.01 -8.73
CA GLY A 80 -6.89 -11.98 -8.56
C GLY A 80 -6.18 -10.94 -9.44
N VAL A 81 -6.93 -10.14 -10.22
CA VAL A 81 -6.38 -9.14 -11.15
C VAL A 81 -6.58 -7.75 -10.56
N PRO A 82 -5.51 -6.97 -10.34
CA PRO A 82 -5.57 -5.63 -9.74
C PRO A 82 -6.06 -4.58 -10.74
N PHE A 83 -7.33 -4.69 -11.16
CA PHE A 83 -7.95 -3.73 -12.05
C PHE A 83 -7.92 -2.32 -11.44
N PHE A 84 -7.76 -1.31 -12.30
CA PHE A 84 -7.71 0.11 -11.93
C PHE A 84 -6.48 0.55 -11.13
N LYS A 85 -5.41 -0.26 -11.09
CA LYS A 85 -4.11 0.10 -10.46
C LYS A 85 -3.03 0.45 -11.49
N LYS A 86 -3.35 1.31 -12.47
CA LYS A 86 -2.42 1.70 -13.55
C LYS A 86 -1.12 2.35 -13.02
N GLU A 87 -1.20 3.17 -11.97
CA GLU A 87 -0.02 3.78 -11.35
C GLU A 87 0.93 2.76 -10.76
N LEU A 88 0.40 1.73 -10.10
CA LEU A 88 1.20 0.62 -9.60
C LEU A 88 1.85 -0.12 -10.77
N LYS A 89 1.06 -0.48 -11.79
CA LYS A 89 1.58 -1.18 -12.97
C LYS A 89 2.72 -0.41 -13.64
N ASN A 90 2.52 0.87 -13.94
CA ASN A 90 3.53 1.73 -14.55
C ASN A 90 4.80 1.84 -13.69
N SER A 91 4.63 1.96 -12.37
CA SER A 91 5.77 2.02 -11.44
C SER A 91 6.56 0.72 -11.45
N LEU A 92 5.90 -0.44 -11.42
CA LEU A 92 6.57 -1.73 -11.45
C LEU A 92 7.23 -2.03 -12.80
N GLU A 93 6.61 -1.62 -13.91
CA GLU A 93 7.14 -1.81 -15.27
C GLU A 93 8.27 -0.84 -15.63
N SER A 94 8.46 0.24 -14.88
CA SER A 94 9.56 1.20 -15.09
C SER A 94 10.95 0.57 -14.94
N GLY A 95 11.05 -0.55 -14.22
CA GLY A 95 12.32 -1.22 -13.94
C GLY A 95 13.19 -0.51 -12.89
N GLU A 96 12.67 0.50 -12.19
CA GLU A 96 13.43 1.29 -11.20
C GLU A 96 13.67 0.60 -9.85
N TYR A 97 13.09 -0.59 -9.62
CA TYR A 97 13.15 -1.28 -8.33
C TYR A 97 14.04 -2.51 -8.36
N ASP A 98 15.03 -2.57 -7.47
CA ASP A 98 15.88 -3.76 -7.27
C ASP A 98 15.12 -4.91 -6.62
N VAL A 99 14.17 -4.60 -5.73
CA VAL A 99 13.40 -5.59 -4.96
C VAL A 99 11.93 -5.17 -4.86
N ILE A 100 11.03 -6.09 -5.20
CA ILE A 100 9.60 -5.92 -4.98
C ILE A 100 9.16 -6.90 -3.89
N HIS A 101 8.77 -6.35 -2.74
CA HIS A 101 8.18 -7.11 -1.64
C HIS A 101 6.66 -6.98 -1.68
N TYR A 102 5.98 -8.10 -1.93
CA TYR A 102 4.52 -8.23 -1.88
C TYR A 102 4.07 -8.70 -0.49
N HIS A 103 3.12 -7.99 0.12
CA HIS A 103 2.62 -8.32 1.45
C HIS A 103 1.11 -8.17 1.54
N ASN A 104 0.41 -9.29 1.72
CA ASN A 104 -1.05 -9.36 1.78
C ASN A 104 -1.73 -8.56 0.65
N MET A 105 -1.59 -9.04 -0.59
CA MET A 105 -2.27 -8.44 -1.75
C MET A 105 -3.71 -8.95 -1.85
N SER A 106 -4.67 -8.03 -1.97
CA SER A 106 -6.11 -8.31 -2.03
C SER A 106 -6.79 -7.46 -3.09
#